data_AF-A0A8S4FU99-F1
#
_entry.id   AF-A0A8S4FU99-F1
#
_cell.length_a   1.000
_cell.length_b   1.000
_cell.length_c   1.000
_cell.angle_alpha   90.00
_cell.angle_beta   90.00
_cell.angle_gamma   90.00
#
_symmetry.space_group_name_H-M   'P 1'
#
loop_
_entity.id
_entity.type
_entity.pdbx_description
1 polymer ?
#
loop_
_entity_poly.entity_id
_entity_poly.type
_entity_poly.pdbx_seq_one_letter_code
_entity_poly.pdbx_strand_id
1 'polypeptide(L)'
;MGKAGESLCERNRKKNEGQGARPPVRSIPPTKALPCRPEGQCGVYFRHMHQSYTGPPPIGFVLASAVVLLLAGIVCAIFFNSWVRLIIDHELVLRPGSMTFEWWARPPVRPFIKVYVYNVTNADDFLNNGSKPILDELGPYVYS
;
A
#
# COMPACT_ATOMS: atom_id res chain seq x y z
N MET A 1 -44.22 -57.16 63.89
CA MET A 1 -43.28 -56.07 64.23
C MET A 1 -41.86 -56.57 64.01
N GLY A 2 -40.99 -55.80 63.37
CA GLY A 2 -39.53 -56.01 63.35
C GLY A 2 -38.94 -56.55 62.04
N LYS A 3 -38.07 -55.76 61.40
CA LYS A 3 -37.33 -56.06 60.16
C LYS A 3 -35.94 -56.70 60.45
N ALA A 4 -35.50 -57.49 59.46
CA ALA A 4 -34.17 -57.61 58.85
C ALA A 4 -32.94 -58.08 59.64
N GLY A 5 -32.28 -59.10 59.08
CA GLY A 5 -30.88 -59.48 59.28
C GLY A 5 -30.46 -60.46 58.18
N GLU A 6 -30.10 -59.94 57.01
CA GLU A 6 -29.65 -60.76 55.87
C GLU A 6 -28.31 -61.43 56.20
N SER A 7 -28.23 -62.73 55.91
CA SER A 7 -27.20 -63.63 56.42
C SER A 7 -25.86 -63.50 55.69
N LEU A 8 -24.78 -63.86 56.40
CA LEU A 8 -23.37 -63.81 55.97
C LEU A 8 -23.09 -64.47 54.60
N CYS A 9 -24.01 -65.27 54.09
CA CYS A 9 -23.90 -66.01 52.83
C CYS A 9 -23.85 -65.08 51.60
N GLU A 10 -24.64 -64.00 51.58
CA GLU A 10 -24.61 -63.04 50.46
C GLU A 10 -23.32 -62.22 50.41
N ARG A 11 -22.71 -61.96 51.57
CA ARG A 11 -21.42 -61.25 51.64
C ARG A 11 -20.30 -62.05 50.98
N ASN A 12 -20.35 -63.38 51.06
CA ASN A 12 -19.31 -64.24 50.50
C ASN A 12 -19.39 -64.38 48.98
N ARG A 13 -20.54 -64.11 48.35
CA ARG A 13 -20.66 -64.06 46.88
C ARG A 13 -19.88 -62.90 46.27
N LYS A 14 -19.80 -61.76 46.96
CA LYS A 14 -19.00 -60.60 46.52
C LYS A 14 -17.50 -60.74 46.79
N LYS A 15 -17.07 -61.76 47.55
CA LYS A 15 -15.66 -62.00 47.88
C LYS A 15 -14.94 -62.93 46.89
N ASN A 16 -15.69 -63.65 46.05
CA ASN A 16 -15.15 -64.48 44.96
C ASN A 16 -14.83 -63.69 43.68
N GLU A 17 -14.56 -62.39 43.81
CA GLU A 17 -13.77 -61.61 42.84
C GLU A 17 -12.26 -61.82 43.08
N GLY A 18 -11.88 -62.99 43.61
CA GLY A 18 -10.53 -63.48 43.70
C GLY A 18 -10.12 -64.16 42.40
N GLN A 19 -9.22 -63.50 41.67
CA GLN A 19 -7.94 -64.09 41.27
C GLN A 19 -8.01 -65.45 40.55
N GLY A 20 -7.94 -65.42 39.21
CA GLY A 20 -7.66 -66.59 38.38
C GLY A 20 -7.44 -66.21 36.91
N ALA A 21 -6.17 -66.04 36.51
CA ALA A 21 -5.75 -65.64 35.18
C ALA A 21 -5.96 -66.74 34.10
N ARG A 22 -6.30 -66.33 32.86
CA ARG A 22 -6.14 -67.12 31.62
C ARG A 22 -5.31 -66.30 30.61
N PRO A 23 -4.30 -66.87 29.93
CA PRO A 23 -3.42 -66.16 28.98
C PRO A 23 -4.15 -65.83 27.64
N PRO A 24 -3.55 -65.00 26.76
CA PRO A 24 -4.30 -64.13 25.86
C PRO A 24 -4.74 -64.84 24.58
N VAL A 25 -5.98 -64.59 24.15
CA VAL A 25 -6.39 -64.78 22.76
C VAL A 25 -6.68 -63.40 22.19
N ARG A 26 -5.80 -62.97 21.28
CA ARG A 26 -5.87 -61.71 20.54
C ARG A 26 -7.10 -61.76 19.63
N SER A 27 -8.22 -61.18 20.05
CA SER A 27 -9.37 -60.97 19.18
C SER A 27 -9.02 -59.88 18.16
N ILE A 28 -8.88 -60.28 16.90
CA ILE A 28 -8.79 -59.37 15.76
C ILE A 28 -10.13 -58.61 15.73
N PRO A 29 -10.15 -57.25 15.74
CA PRO A 29 -11.40 -56.53 15.57
C PRO A 29 -11.98 -56.84 14.19
N PRO A 30 -13.31 -57.01 14.04
CA PRO A 30 -13.90 -57.19 12.72
C PRO A 30 -13.53 -55.98 11.87
N THR A 31 -12.81 -56.21 10.78
CA THR A 31 -12.58 -55.20 9.73
C THR A 31 -13.95 -54.75 9.27
N LYS A 32 -14.37 -53.56 9.69
CA LYS A 32 -15.54 -52.92 9.10
C LYS A 32 -15.25 -52.79 7.61
N ALA A 33 -16.04 -53.48 6.79
CA ALA A 33 -16.04 -53.30 5.35
C ALA A 33 -16.22 -51.80 5.05
N LEU A 34 -15.30 -51.21 4.29
CA LEU A 34 -15.50 -49.87 3.76
C LEU A 34 -16.72 -49.91 2.83
N PRO A 35 -17.67 -48.97 2.94
CA PRO A 35 -18.75 -48.85 1.98
C PRO A 35 -18.20 -48.52 0.58
N CYS A 36 -18.77 -49.14 -0.46
CA CYS A 36 -18.48 -48.85 -1.86
C CYS A 36 -18.63 -47.35 -2.17
N ARG A 37 -17.68 -46.81 -2.94
CA ARG A 37 -17.70 -45.44 -3.49
C ARG A 37 -18.97 -45.21 -4.32
N PRO A 38 -19.66 -44.08 -4.16
CA PRO A 38 -20.39 -43.47 -5.26
C PRO A 38 -19.42 -42.57 -6.06
N GLU A 39 -19.38 -42.83 -7.36
CA GLU A 39 -19.23 -41.87 -8.47
C GLU A 39 -19.12 -40.40 -8.03
N GLY A 40 -17.96 -39.77 -8.29
CA GLY A 40 -17.74 -38.37 -7.94
C GLY A 40 -16.29 -37.90 -8.06
N GLN A 41 -15.51 -38.44 -9.01
CA GLN A 41 -14.24 -37.84 -9.38
C GLN A 41 -14.47 -36.87 -10.55
N CYS A 42 -14.84 -35.63 -10.24
CA CYS A 42 -14.63 -34.51 -11.15
C CYS A 42 -14.30 -33.25 -10.33
N GLY A 43 -13.06 -32.76 -10.47
CA GLY A 43 -12.67 -31.42 -10.05
C GLY A 43 -11.88 -31.28 -8.75
N VAL A 44 -10.76 -31.98 -8.58
CA VAL A 44 -9.80 -31.67 -7.48
C VAL A 44 -8.36 -31.61 -7.98
N TYR A 45 -8.05 -30.77 -8.97
CA TYR A 45 -6.65 -30.46 -9.33
C TYR A 45 -6.46 -29.05 -9.91
N PHE A 46 -7.13 -28.02 -9.39
CA PHE A 46 -6.69 -26.64 -9.70
C PHE A 46 -7.18 -25.60 -8.69
N ARG A 47 -6.79 -25.72 -7.42
CA ARG A 47 -6.87 -24.60 -6.46
C ARG A 47 -5.80 -24.70 -5.38
N HIS A 48 -4.54 -24.77 -5.79
CA HIS A 48 -3.41 -24.74 -4.87
C HIS A 48 -2.25 -23.83 -5.33
N MET A 49 -2.55 -22.76 -6.06
CA MET A 49 -1.56 -21.74 -6.40
C MET A 49 -2.12 -20.30 -6.37
N HIS A 50 -2.84 -19.94 -5.30
CA HIS A 50 -3.01 -18.50 -5.00
C HIS A 50 -3.24 -18.20 -3.51
N GLN A 51 -2.77 -19.07 -2.61
CA GLN A 51 -3.15 -19.01 -1.21
C GLN A 51 -1.96 -19.25 -0.27
N SER A 52 -0.97 -18.35 -0.35
CA SER A 52 0.11 -18.27 0.65
C SER A 52 0.12 -16.93 1.42
N TYR A 53 -0.91 -16.10 1.27
CA TYR A 53 -1.07 -14.83 2.00
C TYR A 53 -2.45 -14.62 2.65
N THR A 54 -3.25 -15.68 2.83
CA THR A 54 -4.57 -15.55 3.47
C THR A 54 -4.48 -15.85 4.97
N GLY A 55 -3.89 -14.93 5.70
CA GLY A 55 -3.94 -14.80 7.16
C GLY A 55 -3.54 -13.37 7.52
N PRO A 56 -4.12 -12.72 8.54
CA PRO A 56 -3.72 -11.36 8.90
C PRO A 56 -2.22 -11.39 9.22
N PRO A 57 -1.38 -10.55 8.56
CA PRO A 57 0.02 -10.46 8.94
C PRO A 57 0.08 -10.11 10.44
N PRO A 58 1.00 -10.73 11.22
CA PRO A 58 1.12 -10.36 12.62
C PRO A 58 1.33 -8.85 12.70
N ILE A 59 0.58 -8.18 13.58
CA ILE A 59 0.55 -6.71 13.69
C ILE A 59 1.98 -6.15 13.81
N GLY A 60 2.88 -6.89 14.47
CA GLY A 60 4.30 -6.56 14.58
C GLY A 60 5.05 -6.48 13.24
N PHE A 61 4.74 -7.33 12.25
CA PHE A 61 5.36 -7.27 10.92
C PHE A 61 4.88 -6.06 10.12
N VAL A 62 3.60 -5.70 10.25
CA VAL A 62 3.05 -4.49 9.62
C VAL A 62 3.67 -3.24 10.23
N LEU A 63 3.79 -3.17 11.55
CA LEU A 63 4.43 -2.04 12.22
C LEU A 63 5.94 -1.95 11.88
N ALA A 64 6.65 -3.07 11.86
CA ALA A 64 8.07 -3.10 11.50
C ALA A 64 8.31 -2.67 10.05
N SER A 65 7.54 -3.19 9.10
CA SER A 65 7.64 -2.79 7.68
C SER A 65 7.26 -1.33 7.47
N ALA A 66 6.25 -0.81 8.17
CA ALA A 66 5.88 0.60 8.12
C ALA A 66 7.02 1.52 8.59
N VAL A 67 7.67 1.19 9.71
CA VAL A 67 8.82 1.96 10.23
C VAL A 67 10.01 1.90 9.26
N VAL A 68 10.31 0.74 8.69
CA VAL A 68 11.40 0.58 7.72
C VAL A 68 11.13 1.40 6.46
N LEU A 69 9.91 1.38 5.93
CA LEU A 69 9.54 2.18 4.76
C LEU A 69 9.59 3.68 5.05
N LEU A 70 9.21 4.10 6.25
CA LEU A 70 9.31 5.50 6.67
C LEU A 70 10.76 5.95 6.71
N LEU A 71 11.65 5.15 7.34
CA LEU A 71 13.08 5.46 7.40
C LEU A 71 13.73 5.46 6.02
N ALA A 72 13.40 4.48 5.18
CA ALA A 72 13.88 4.43 3.80
C ALA A 72 13.41 5.65 2.99
N GLY A 73 12.15 6.05 3.15
CA GLY A 73 11.60 7.26 2.51
C GLY A 73 12.34 8.53 2.93
N ILE A 74 12.64 8.69 4.22
CA ILE A 74 13.41 9.85 4.73
C ILE A 74 14.82 9.86 4.16
N VAL A 75 15.52 8.72 4.16
CA VAL A 75 16.87 8.59 3.60
C VAL A 75 16.87 8.91 2.10
N CYS A 76 15.92 8.36 1.35
CA CYS A 76 15.75 8.65 -0.07
C CYS A 76 15.49 10.14 -0.32
N ALA A 77 14.66 10.80 0.49
CA ALA A 77 14.37 12.22 0.36
C ALA A 77 15.62 13.09 0.58
N ILE A 78 16.43 12.79 1.60
CA ILE A 78 17.68 13.51 1.88
C ILE A 78 18.67 13.31 0.74
N PHE A 79 18.87 12.07 0.31
CA PHE A 79 19.79 11.75 -0.78
C PHE A 79 19.37 12.41 -2.10
N PHE A 80 18.08 12.34 -2.43
CA PHE A 80 17.52 12.98 -3.62
C PHE A 80 17.71 14.50 -3.59
N ASN A 81 17.49 15.15 -2.45
CA ASN A 81 17.70 16.59 -2.30
C ASN A 81 19.16 16.98 -2.58
N SER A 82 20.12 16.22 -2.03
CA SER A 82 21.54 16.47 -2.27
C SER A 82 21.94 16.23 -3.73
N TRP A 83 21.41 15.17 -4.36
CA TRP A 83 21.66 14.87 -5.77
C TRP A 83 21.13 15.96 -6.70
N VAL A 84 19.91 16.43 -6.46
CA VAL A 84 19.29 17.50 -7.23
C VAL A 84 20.11 18.80 -7.10
N ARG A 85 20.58 19.15 -5.89
CA ARG A 85 21.43 20.33 -5.69
C ARG A 85 22.74 20.24 -6.47
N LEU A 86 23.39 19.09 -6.50
CA LEU A 86 24.62 18.90 -7.27
C LEU A 86 24.40 19.10 -8.77
N ILE A 87 23.30 18.59 -9.31
CA ILE A 87 22.95 18.76 -10.73
C ILE A 87 22.64 20.23 -11.04
N ILE A 88 21.86 20.88 -10.17
CA ILE A 88 21.56 22.32 -10.27
C ILE A 88 22.86 23.12 -10.27
N ASP A 89 23.76 22.88 -9.31
CA ASP A 89 25.02 23.62 -9.20
C ASP A 89 25.96 23.35 -10.38
N HIS A 90 25.88 22.19 -11.04
CA HIS A 90 26.68 21.87 -12.22
C HIS A 90 26.13 22.53 -13.49
N GLU A 91 24.80 22.49 -13.69
CA GLU A 91 24.16 22.91 -14.94
C GLU A 91 23.68 24.37 -14.91
N LEU A 92 23.20 24.89 -13.78
CA LEU A 92 22.65 26.25 -13.66
C LEU A 92 23.69 27.30 -13.26
N VAL A 93 24.84 26.90 -12.72
CA VAL A 93 25.93 27.86 -12.51
C VAL A 93 26.48 28.24 -13.88
N LEU A 94 26.51 29.54 -14.17
CA LEU A 94 27.04 30.11 -15.40
C LEU A 94 28.58 29.95 -15.46
N ARG A 95 29.04 28.71 -15.57
CA ARG A 95 30.44 28.39 -15.86
C ARG A 95 30.62 28.34 -17.39
N PRO A 96 31.72 28.88 -17.91
CA PRO A 96 32.04 28.75 -19.32
C PRO A 96 32.20 27.26 -19.66
N GLY A 97 31.34 26.74 -20.55
CA GLY A 97 31.32 25.33 -20.98
C GLY A 97 30.07 24.54 -20.59
N SER A 98 29.15 25.07 -19.77
CA SER A 98 27.84 24.44 -19.54
C SER A 98 26.85 24.77 -20.66
N MET A 99 25.93 23.85 -20.96
CA MET A 99 24.90 24.07 -21.99
C MET A 99 24.03 25.28 -21.63
N THR A 100 23.62 25.42 -20.37
CA THR A 100 22.82 26.57 -19.90
C THR A 100 23.50 27.92 -20.19
N PHE A 101 24.82 28.00 -20.08
CA PHE A 101 25.57 29.22 -20.38
C PHE A 101 25.47 29.61 -21.86
N GLU A 102 25.59 28.65 -22.78
CA GLU A 102 25.47 28.93 -24.22
C GLU A 102 24.09 29.47 -24.59
N TRP A 103 23.04 28.90 -23.99
CA TRP A 103 21.65 29.32 -24.23
C TRP A 103 21.35 30.68 -23.61
N TRP A 104 21.94 31.00 -22.46
CA TRP A 104 21.85 32.34 -21.86
C TRP A 104 22.62 33.39 -22.68
N ALA A 105 23.82 33.05 -23.15
CA ALA A 105 24.67 33.96 -23.92
C ALA A 105 24.13 34.20 -25.35
N ARG A 106 23.53 33.17 -25.96
CA ARG A 106 22.98 33.21 -27.32
C ARG A 106 21.62 32.52 -27.34
N PRO A 107 20.56 33.18 -26.84
CA PRO A 107 19.23 32.61 -26.87
C PRO A 107 18.80 32.35 -28.32
N PRO A 108 18.34 31.14 -28.67
CA PRO A 108 17.95 30.82 -30.04
C PRO A 108 16.62 31.47 -30.47
N VAL A 109 15.89 32.04 -29.52
CA VAL A 109 14.61 32.71 -29.77
C VAL A 109 14.83 34.23 -29.73
N ARG A 110 14.36 34.92 -30.77
CA ARG A 110 14.33 36.39 -30.80
C ARG A 110 13.07 36.89 -30.07
N PRO A 111 13.18 37.69 -29.00
CA PRO A 111 12.02 38.26 -28.34
C PRO A 111 11.41 39.36 -29.22
N PHE A 112 10.08 39.31 -29.42
CA PHE A 112 9.34 40.39 -30.06
C PHE A 112 8.56 41.15 -28.99
N ILE A 113 8.84 42.44 -28.86
CA ILE A 113 8.12 43.32 -27.94
C ILE A 113 7.03 44.05 -28.74
N LYS A 114 5.78 43.90 -28.32
CA LYS A 114 4.63 44.60 -28.91
C LYS A 114 4.15 45.67 -27.94
N VAL A 115 4.29 46.93 -28.32
CA VAL A 115 3.82 48.07 -27.53
C VAL A 115 2.48 48.55 -28.08
N TYR A 116 1.50 48.66 -27.19
CA TYR A 116 0.19 49.24 -27.46
C TYR A 116 0.09 50.55 -26.70
N VAL A 117 -0.25 51.62 -27.40
CA VAL A 117 -0.37 52.97 -26.82
C VAL A 117 -1.84 53.35 -26.84
N TYR A 118 -2.39 53.73 -25.69
CA TYR A 118 -3.75 54.25 -25.61
C TYR A 118 -3.71 55.78 -25.80
N ASN A 119 -4.26 56.24 -26.91
CA ASN A 119 -4.45 57.65 -27.18
C ASN A 119 -5.67 58.16 -26.40
N VAL A 120 -5.51 59.27 -25.68
CA VAL A 120 -6.61 59.91 -24.94
C VAL A 120 -7.20 61.00 -25.80
N THR A 121 -8.40 60.79 -26.34
CA THR A 121 -9.06 61.77 -27.23
C THR A 121 -9.69 62.94 -26.48
N ASN A 122 -9.99 62.75 -25.19
CA ASN A 122 -10.53 63.78 -24.32
C ASN A 122 -9.60 64.01 -23.10
N ALA A 123 -8.45 64.61 -23.36
CA ALA A 123 -7.49 64.93 -22.29
C ALA A 123 -7.95 66.16 -21.46
N ASP A 124 -8.49 67.18 -22.12
CA ASP A 124 -8.82 68.46 -21.47
C ASP A 124 -10.05 68.35 -20.56
N ASP A 125 -11.12 67.65 -20.94
CA ASP A 125 -12.28 67.48 -20.04
C ASP A 125 -11.98 66.47 -18.92
N PHE A 126 -11.09 65.50 -19.17
CA PHE A 126 -10.63 64.58 -18.13
C PHE A 126 -9.88 65.34 -17.02
N LEU A 127 -8.96 66.23 -17.41
CA LEU A 127 -8.13 66.98 -16.47
C LEU A 127 -8.88 68.12 -15.77
N ASN A 128 -9.74 68.84 -16.49
CA ASN A 128 -10.41 70.03 -15.96
C ASN A 128 -11.79 69.75 -15.35
N ASN A 129 -12.54 68.79 -15.90
CA ASN A 129 -13.94 68.55 -15.53
C ASN A 129 -14.15 67.19 -14.84
N GLY A 130 -13.10 66.37 -14.70
CA GLY A 130 -13.17 65.06 -14.07
C GLY A 130 -14.07 64.06 -14.81
N SER A 131 -14.27 64.26 -16.12
CA SER A 131 -15.07 63.36 -16.96
C SER A 131 -14.36 62.03 -17.18
N LYS A 132 -15.05 60.98 -17.68
CA LYS A 132 -14.42 59.69 -17.93
C LYS A 132 -13.52 59.78 -19.19
N PRO A 133 -12.25 59.32 -19.15
CA PRO A 133 -11.36 59.40 -20.30
C PRO A 133 -11.80 58.42 -21.39
N ILE A 134 -11.71 58.87 -22.64
CA ILE A 134 -11.97 58.09 -23.84
C ILE A 134 -10.62 57.66 -24.42
N LEU A 135 -10.41 56.36 -24.57
CA LEU A 135 -9.14 55.76 -24.97
C LEU A 135 -9.30 55.06 -26.32
N ASP A 136 -8.44 55.40 -27.27
CA ASP A 136 -8.30 54.71 -28.54
C ASP A 136 -6.99 53.92 -28.57
N GLU A 137 -7.06 52.62 -28.86
CA GLU A 137 -5.89 51.76 -28.91
C GLU A 137 -5.12 51.96 -30.22
N LEU A 138 -3.84 52.31 -30.11
CA LEU A 138 -2.89 52.44 -31.22
C LEU A 138 -1.81 51.37 -31.10
N GLY A 139 -1.72 50.49 -32.09
CA GLY A 139 -0.67 49.48 -32.13
C GLY A 139 -0.98 48.28 -33.02
N PRO A 140 -0.07 47.29 -33.08
CA PRO A 140 1.16 47.17 -32.26
C PRO A 140 2.40 47.83 -32.89
N TYR A 141 3.20 48.51 -32.07
CA TYR A 141 4.58 48.90 -32.41
C TYR A 141 5.52 47.75 -32.02
N VAL A 142 6.10 47.09 -33.02
CA VAL A 142 6.90 45.86 -32.83
C VAL A 142 8.39 46.17 -32.88
N TYR A 143 9.11 45.78 -31.83
CA TYR A 143 10.57 45.80 -31.76
C TYR A 143 11.10 44.36 -31.64
N SER A 144 12.19 44.06 -32.36
CA SER A 144 12.81 42.72 -32.45
C SER A 144 14.25 42.71 -31.95
#